data_AF-A0A7V2TUN3-F1
#
_entry.id   AF-A0A7V2TUN3-F1
#
_cell.length_a   1.000
_cell.length_b   1.000
_cell.length_c   1.000
_cell.angle_alpha   90.00
_cell.angle_beta   90.00
_cell.angle_gamma   90.00
#
_symmetry.space_group_name_H-M   'P 1'
#
loop_
_entity.id
_entity.type
_entity.pdbx_description
1 polymer ?
#
loop_
_entity_poly.entity_id
_entity_poly.type
_entity_poly.pdbx_seq_one_letter_code
_entity_poly.pdbx_strand_id
1 'polypeptide(L)' 'ILEGVCREWGVLRKQILSGVRTREISRARRIFFLRAYQEAGQSFASLGRMCGLSHTSVREAVAKARMELAEK' A
#
# COMPACT_ATOMS: atom_id res chain seq x y z
N ILE A 1 3.14 10.38 -3.50
CA ILE A 1 2.49 9.04 -3.44
C ILE A 1 1.58 8.89 -2.24
N LEU A 2 2.10 8.85 -0.99
CA LEU A 2 1.28 8.61 0.21
C LEU A 2 0.11 9.59 0.37
N GLU A 3 0.36 10.90 0.25
CA GLU A 3 -0.69 11.92 0.34
C GLU A 3 -1.72 11.80 -0.79
N GLY A 4 -1.27 11.46 -2.01
CA GLY A 4 -2.15 11.24 -3.16
C GLY A 4 -3.11 10.08 -2.90
N VAL A 5 -2.61 8.96 -2.38
CA VAL A 5 -3.44 7.81 -2.00
C VAL A 5 -4.40 8.17 -0.87
N CYS A 6 -3.95 8.95 0.12
CA CYS A 6 -4.81 9.41 1.21
C CYS A 6 -6.00 10.25 0.69
N ARG A 7 -5.74 11.17 -0.25
CA ARG A 7 -6.78 12.01 -0.88
C ARG A 7 -7.74 11.19 -1.74
N GLU A 8 -7.20 10.28 -2.56
CA GLU A 8 -8.00 9.44 -3.48
C GLU A 8 -8.94 8.48 -2.74
N TRP A 9 -8.51 7.96 -1.58
CA TRP A 9 -9.25 6.97 -0.80
C TRP A 9 -9.92 7.55 0.45
N GLY A 10 -9.82 8.85 0.71
CA GLY A 10 -10.42 9.47 1.91
C GLY A 10 -9.87 8.94 3.24
N VAL A 11 -8.63 8.41 3.25
CA VAL A 11 -8.01 7.80 4.44
C VAL A 11 -6.88 8.65 5.00
N LEU A 12 -6.65 8.58 6.30
CA LEU A 12 -5.56 9.27 6.97
C LEU A 12 -4.22 8.56 6.77
N ARG A 13 -3.13 9.33 6.73
CA ARG A 13 -1.75 8.81 6.66
C ARG A 13 -1.48 7.74 7.72
N LYS A 14 -1.93 7.98 8.97
CA LYS A 14 -1.78 7.02 10.07
C LYS A 14 -2.51 5.69 9.82
N GLN A 15 -3.62 5.70 9.09
CA GLN A 15 -4.37 4.48 8.76
C GLN A 15 -3.62 3.63 7.73
N ILE A 16 -3.01 4.27 6.73
CA ILE A 16 -2.15 3.57 5.75
C ILE A 16 -0.93 2.95 6.43
N LEU A 17 -0.26 3.69 7.31
CA LEU A 17 0.99 3.24 7.95
C LEU A 17 0.78 2.34 9.18
N SER A 18 -0.44 2.24 9.70
CA SER A 18 -0.76 1.39 10.86
C SER A 18 -1.22 0.00 10.47
N GLY A 19 -1.41 -0.85 11.48
CA GLY A 19 -1.94 -2.20 11.33
C GLY A 19 -3.46 -2.31 11.12
N VAL A 20 -4.20 -1.21 10.97
CA VAL A 20 -5.68 -1.25 10.80
C VAL A 20 -6.06 -1.95 9.48
N ARG A 21 -7.03 -2.87 9.52
CA ARG A 21 -7.38 -3.76 8.38
C ARG A 21 -8.82 -3.69 7.91
N THR A 22 -9.44 -2.50 7.85
CA THR A 22 -10.71 -2.38 7.13
C THR A 22 -10.49 -2.65 5.63
N ARG A 23 -11.55 -3.06 4.92
CA ARG A 23 -11.46 -3.39 3.48
C ARG A 23 -10.92 -2.22 2.67
N GLU A 24 -11.39 -1.02 2.98
CA GLU A 24 -10.98 0.24 2.36
C GLU A 24 -9.52 0.58 2.65
N ILE A 25 -9.11 0.62 3.92
CA ILE A 25 -7.72 0.91 4.30
C ILE A 25 -6.76 -0.11 3.71
N SER A 26 -7.15 -1.38 3.68
CA SER A 26 -6.32 -2.44 3.11
C SER A 26 -6.14 -2.29 1.60
N ARG A 27 -7.18 -1.84 0.87
CA ARG A 27 -7.06 -1.52 -0.57
C ARG A 27 -6.20 -0.28 -0.79
N ALA A 28 -6.44 0.80 -0.06
CA ALA A 28 -5.64 2.01 -0.15
C ALA A 28 -4.15 1.73 0.15
N ARG A 29 -3.85 0.92 1.17
CA ARG A 29 -2.48 0.50 1.49
C ARG A 29 -1.82 -0.31 0.38
N ARG A 30 -2.57 -1.21 -0.26
CA ARG A 30 -2.10 -1.98 -1.42
C ARG A 30 -1.72 -1.07 -2.60
N ILE A 31 -2.56 -0.09 -2.91
CA ILE A 31 -2.28 0.91 -3.94
C ILE A 31 -1.06 1.75 -3.57
N PHE A 32 -0.94 2.16 -2.30
CA PHE A 32 0.25 2.85 -1.80
C PHE A 32 1.52 2.04 -2.03
N PHE A 33 1.54 0.75 -1.68
CA PHE A 33 2.72 -0.10 -1.91
C PHE A 33 3.03 -0.27 -3.39
N LEU A 34 2.03 -0.48 -4.23
CA LEU A 34 2.21 -0.64 -5.66
C LEU A 34 2.82 0.62 -6.28
N ARG A 35 2.24 1.80 -6.01
CA ARG A 35 2.75 3.08 -6.52
C ARG A 35 4.13 3.40 -5.97
N ALA A 36 4.37 3.19 -4.68
CA ALA A 36 5.68 3.45 -4.08
C ALA A 36 6.78 2.55 -4.65
N TYR A 37 6.45 1.30 -4.99
CA TYR A 37 7.36 0.39 -5.67
C TYR A 37 7.61 0.80 -7.13
N GLN A 38 6.55 1.12 -7.89
CA GLN A 38 6.64 1.40 -9.34
C GLN A 38 7.15 2.81 -9.66
N GLU A 39 6.65 3.83 -8.96
CA GLU A 39 6.93 5.23 -9.28
C GLU A 39 8.19 5.74 -8.57
N ALA A 40 8.45 5.26 -7.35
CA ALA A 40 9.56 5.75 -6.52
C ALA A 40 10.69 4.72 -6.32
N GLY A 41 10.60 3.54 -6.94
CA GLY A 41 11.62 2.49 -6.85
C GLY A 41 11.87 1.96 -5.43
N GLN A 42 10.90 2.12 -4.51
CA GLN A 42 11.08 1.69 -3.13
C GLN A 42 11.14 0.16 -3.03
N SER A 43 12.10 -0.36 -2.27
CA SER A 43 12.18 -1.80 -2.01
C SER A 43 11.05 -2.27 -1.08
N PHE A 44 10.62 -3.52 -1.22
CA PHE A 44 9.61 -4.12 -0.33
C PHE A 44 10.06 -4.11 1.15
N ALA A 45 11.36 -4.22 1.40
CA ALA A 45 11.92 -4.13 2.75
C ALA A 45 11.78 -2.72 3.34
N SER A 46 12.01 -1.68 2.53
CA SER A 46 11.83 -0.27 2.94
C SER A 46 10.37 0.01 3.31
N LEU A 47 9.45 -0.38 2.43
CA LEU A 47 8.01 -0.24 2.65
C LEU A 47 7.52 -1.04 3.86
N GLY A 48 8.06 -2.24 4.05
CA GLY A 48 7.78 -3.08 5.21
C GLY A 48 8.17 -2.39 6.51
N ARG A 49 9.40 -1.87 6.60
CA ARG A 49 9.87 -1.10 7.77
C ARG A 49 9.00 0.12 8.05
N MET A 50 8.61 0.87 7.01
CA MET A 50 7.75 2.05 7.16
C MET A 50 6.37 1.74 7.74
N CYS A 51 5.84 0.54 7.50
CA CYS A 51 4.48 0.16 7.90
C CYS A 51 4.44 -0.92 9.01
N GLY A 52 5.60 -1.30 9.57
CA GLY A 52 5.68 -2.40 10.54
C GLY A 52 5.29 -3.76 9.97
N LEU A 53 5.57 -4.01 8.69
CA LEU A 53 5.24 -5.24 7.97
C LEU A 53 6.48 -5.98 7.47
N SER A 54 6.36 -7.29 7.25
CA SER A 54 7.40 -8.05 6.57
C SER A 54 7.47 -7.67 5.07
N HIS A 55 8.65 -7.80 4.48
CA HIS A 55 8.81 -7.58 3.03
C HIS A 55 7.93 -8.54 2.21
N THR A 56 7.69 -9.77 2.69
CA THR A 56 6.81 -10.75 2.05
C THR A 56 5.36 -10.28 2.04
N SER A 57 4.88 -9.70 3.15
CA SER A 57 3.53 -9.12 3.24
C SER A 57 3.35 -7.96 2.25
N VAL A 58 4.39 -7.12 2.09
CA VAL A 58 4.36 -6.04 1.09
C VAL A 58 4.33 -6.61 -0.33
N ARG A 59 5.14 -7.64 -0.62
CA ARG A 59 5.15 -8.31 -1.93
C ARG A 59 3.77 -8.87 -2.29
N GLU A 60 3.13 -9.58 -1.37
CA GLU A 60 1.78 -10.12 -1.55
C GLU A 60 0.74 -9.00 -1.75
N ALA A 61 0.85 -7.93 -0.98
CA ALA A 61 -0.01 -6.76 -1.10
C ALA A 61 0.12 -6.09 -2.48
N VAL A 62 1.34 -5.95 -3.01
CA VAL A 62 1.61 -5.42 -4.35
C VAL A 62 1.06 -6.36 -5.43
N ALA A 63 1.28 -7.67 -5.32
CA ALA A 63 0.74 -8.65 -6.26
C ALA A 63 -0.79 -8.59 -6.31
N LYS A 64 -1.44 -8.50 -5.13
CA LYS A 64 -2.89 -8.36 -5.03
C LYS A 64 -3.40 -7.04 -5.61
N ALA A 65 -2.66 -5.94 -5.42
CA ALA A 65 -3.00 -4.65 -6.01
C ALA A 65 -3.03 -4.72 -7.55
N ARG A 66 -2.08 -5.44 -8.16
CA ARG A 66 -2.02 -5.63 -9.61
C ARG A 66 -3.22 -6.41 -10.14
N MET A 67 -3.60 -7.48 -9.46
CA MET A 67 -4.79 -8.26 -9.83
C MET A 67 -6.07 -7.42 -9.74
N GLU A 68 -6.25 -6.69 -8.63
CA GLU A 68 -7.44 -5.83 -8.43
C GLU A 68 -7.54 -4.67 -9.45
N LEU A 69 -6.42 -4.24 -10.03
CA LEU A 69 -6.42 -3.24 -11.11
C LEU A 69 -6.68 -3.86 -12.50
N ALA A 70 -6.27 -5.11 -12.72
CA ALA A 70 -6.52 -5.81 -13.98
C ALA A 70 -7.97 -6.27 -14.13
N GLU A 71 -8.67 -6.49 -13.01
CA GLU A 71 -10.10 -6.84 -12.96
C GLU A 71 -11.04 -5.63 -13.09
N LYS A 72 -10.50 -4.42 -13.28
CA LYS A 72 -11.24 -3.16 -13.26
C LYS A 72 -11.24 -2.49 -14.63
#